data_AF-A0A2I0QMM2-F1
#
_entry.id   AF-A0A2I0QMM2-F1
#
_cell.length_a   1.000
_cell.length_b   1.000
_cell.length_c   1.000
_cell.angle_alpha   90.00
_cell.angle_beta   90.00
_cell.angle_gamma   90.00
#
_symmetry.space_group_name_H-M   'P 1'
#
loop_
_entity.id
_entity.type
_entity.pdbx_description
1 polymer ?
#
loop_
_entity_poly.entity_id
_entity_poly.type
_entity_poly.pdbx_seq_one_letter_code
_entity_poly.pdbx_strand_id
1 'polypeptide(L)' 'MELKVGICPMCGCKTEIKNVDVQEMIEDDLYIFKEIEAEVCTQCGERTYSEDEVRKIESNIL' A
#
# COMPACT_ATOMS: atom_id res chain seq x y z
N MET A 1 12.43 -5.31 1.65
CA MET A 1 12.10 -6.44 0.73
C MET A 1 11.50 -5.84 -0.53
N GLU A 2 11.95 -6.23 -1.74
CA GLU A 2 11.41 -5.66 -2.99
C GLU A 2 10.00 -6.16 -3.29
N LEU A 3 9.12 -5.26 -3.75
CA LEU A 3 7.79 -5.61 -4.25
C LEU A 3 7.90 -6.47 -5.50
N LYS A 4 7.04 -7.48 -5.62
CA LYS A 4 7.00 -8.37 -6.78
C LYS A 4 5.57 -8.51 -7.26
N VAL A 5 5.39 -8.42 -8.57
CA VAL A 5 4.11 -8.72 -9.20
C VAL A 5 3.80 -10.21 -9.07
N GLY A 6 2.54 -10.52 -8.77
CA GLY A 6 2.08 -11.87 -8.51
C GLY A 6 0.56 -12.04 -8.70
N ILE A 7 0.00 -12.93 -7.88
CA ILE A 7 -1.41 -13.26 -7.85
C ILE A 7 -1.98 -12.77 -6.52
N CYS A 8 -3.06 -12.01 -6.60
CA CYS A 8 -3.74 -11.46 -5.44
C CYS A 8 -4.24 -12.60 -4.54
N PRO A 9 -3.90 -12.61 -3.24
CA PRO A 9 -4.33 -13.65 -2.32
C PRO A 9 -5.83 -13.60 -2.02
N MET A 10 -6.48 -12.45 -2.26
CA MET A 10 -7.90 -12.23 -1.96
C MET A 10 -8.84 -12.69 -3.07
N CYS A 11 -8.46 -12.51 -4.35
CA CYS A 11 -9.35 -12.79 -5.48
C CYS A 11 -8.72 -13.64 -6.60
N GLY A 12 -7.43 -13.99 -6.52
CA GLY A 12 -6.73 -14.78 -7.54
C GLY A 12 -6.41 -14.06 -8.85
N CYS A 13 -6.70 -12.77 -8.98
CA CYS A 13 -6.35 -11.98 -10.16
C CYS A 13 -4.90 -11.45 -10.11
N LYS A 14 -4.41 -10.95 -11.24
CA LYS A 14 -3.06 -10.36 -11.34
C LYS A 14 -2.93 -9.08 -10.51
N THR A 15 -1.74 -8.84 -10.00
CA THR A 15 -1.33 -7.58 -9.40
C THR A 15 -0.41 -6.80 -10.33
N GLU A 16 -0.11 -5.55 -9.96
CA GLU A 16 0.87 -4.69 -10.63
C GLU A 16 1.45 -3.68 -9.63
N ILE A 17 2.66 -3.17 -9.88
CA ILE A 17 3.25 -2.12 -9.03
C ILE A 17 2.67 -0.76 -9.44
N LYS A 18 2.17 0.00 -8.46
CA LYS A 18 1.59 1.33 -8.64
C LYS A 18 1.90 2.22 -7.45
N ASN A 19 1.99 3.52 -7.72
CA ASN A 19 1.94 4.55 -6.66
C ASN A 19 0.48 4.81 -6.29
N VAL A 20 0.19 4.78 -5.00
CA VAL A 20 -1.14 5.02 -4.45
C VAL A 20 -1.10 6.03 -3.32
N ASP A 21 -2.24 6.67 -3.09
CA ASP A 21 -2.46 7.44 -1.87
C ASP A 21 -2.99 6.50 -0.77
N VAL A 22 -2.39 6.60 0.42
CA VAL A 22 -2.80 5.86 1.62
C VAL A 22 -3.45 6.84 2.58
N GLN A 23 -4.62 6.48 3.09
CA GLN A 23 -5.40 7.29 4.02
C GLN A 23 -5.45 6.56 5.36
N GLU A 24 -4.98 7.23 6.42
CA GLU A 24 -4.98 6.69 7.78
C GLU A 24 -5.63 7.69 8.73
N MET A 25 -6.44 7.18 9.66
CA MET A 25 -7.02 7.97 10.74
C MET A 25 -6.17 7.78 12.00
N ILE A 26 -5.66 8.87 12.55
CA ILE A 26 -4.69 8.86 13.65
C ILE A 26 -5.07 9.97 14.61
N GLU A 27 -5.35 9.61 15.86
CA GLU A 27 -5.75 10.59 16.90
C GLU A 27 -6.83 11.59 16.42
N ASP A 28 -7.83 11.08 15.68
CA ASP A 28 -8.94 11.83 15.06
C ASP A 28 -8.59 12.70 13.83
N ASP A 29 -7.31 12.78 13.46
CA ASP A 29 -6.86 13.46 12.24
C ASP A 29 -6.74 12.49 11.05
N LEU A 30 -7.12 12.97 9.86
CA LEU A 30 -6.97 12.23 8.59
C LEU A 30 -5.62 12.57 7.95
N TYR A 31 -4.74 11.58 7.86
CA TYR A 31 -3.48 11.67 7.16
C TYR A 31 -3.58 11.05 5.77
N ILE A 32 -3.03 11.75 4.77
CA ILE A 32 -2.96 11.24 3.39
C ILE A 32 -1.49 11.18 2.98
N PHE A 33 -0.95 9.97 2.94
CA PHE A 33 0.40 9.69 2.44
C PHE A 33 0.34 9.54 0.92
N LYS A 34 1.08 10.40 0.23
CA LYS A 34 1.06 10.50 -1.24
C LYS A 34 2.12 9.62 -1.87
N GLU A 35 1.79 9.09 -3.05
CA GLU A 35 2.73 8.39 -3.93
C GLU A 35 3.48 7.21 -3.29
N ILE A 36 2.79 6.44 -2.44
CA ILE A 36 3.35 5.24 -1.82
C ILE A 36 3.35 4.10 -2.83
N GLU A 37 4.52 3.50 -3.07
CA GLU A 37 4.65 2.36 -3.98
C GLU A 37 4.03 1.10 -3.36
N ALA A 38 3.15 0.43 -4.10
CA ALA A 38 2.46 -0.78 -3.66
C ALA A 38 2.28 -1.78 -4.79
N GLU A 39 2.25 -3.07 -4.46
CA GLU A 39 1.69 -4.10 -5.33
C GLU A 39 0.16 -4.05 -5.19
N VAL A 40 -0.56 -3.74 -6.26
CA VAL A 40 -2.00 -3.52 -6.28
C VAL A 40 -2.71 -4.53 -7.17
N CYS A 41 -3.76 -5.17 -6.66
CA CYS A 41 -4.61 -6.03 -7.47
C CYS A 41 -5.38 -5.24 -8.55
N THR A 42 -5.28 -5.70 -9.79
CA THR A 42 -5.96 -5.10 -10.96
C THR A 42 -7.49 -5.26 -10.95
N GLN A 43 -8.04 -6.06 -10.03
CA GLN A 43 -9.48 -6.38 -9.98
C GLN A 43 -10.14 -5.90 -8.68
N CYS A 44 -9.66 -6.34 -7.51
CA CYS A 44 -10.31 -6.00 -6.23
C CYS A 44 -9.67 -4.80 -5.51
N GLY A 45 -8.50 -4.34 -5.96
CA GLY A 45 -7.80 -3.20 -5.35
C GLY A 45 -7.02 -3.52 -4.06
N GLU A 46 -6.91 -4.78 -3.67
CA GLU A 46 -6.03 -5.25 -2.57
C GLU A 46 -4.61 -4.74 -2.77
N ARG A 47 -3.92 -4.38 -1.68
CA ARG A 47 -2.60 -3.74 -1.74
C ARG A 47 -1.62 -4.43 -0.79
N THR A 48 -0.40 -4.67 -1.27
CA THR A 48 0.73 -5.10 -0.46
C THR A 48 1.80 -4.01 -0.50
N TYR A 49 2.34 -3.66 0.66
CA TYR A 49 3.39 -2.66 0.82
C TYR A 49 4.71 -3.32 1.22
N SER A 50 5.83 -2.71 0.84
CA SER A 50 7.13 -3.13 1.36
C SER A 50 7.29 -2.70 2.82
N GLU A 51 8.17 -3.36 3.56
CA GLU A 51 8.52 -2.95 4.93
C GLU A 51 9.01 -1.49 4.98
N ASP A 52 9.76 -1.04 3.98
CA ASP A 52 10.29 0.33 3.93
C ASP A 52 9.17 1.36 3.72
N GLU A 53 8.17 1.07 2.88
CA GLU A 53 7.00 1.94 2.69
C GLU A 53 6.14 2.01 3.96
N VAL A 54 5.93 0.88 4.64
CA VAL A 54 5.20 0.86 5.92
C VAL A 54 5.93 1.70 6.96
N ARG A 55 7.27 1.55 7.09
CA ARG A 55 8.06 2.38 8.01
C ARG A 55 8.01 3.87 7.69
N LYS A 56 7.94 4.26 6.40
CA LYS A 56 7.76 5.66 6.02
C LYS A 56 6.43 6.20 6.52
N ILE A 57 5.36 5.41 6.40
CA ILE A 57 4.04 5.79 6.92
C ILE A 57 4.14 5.94 8.44
N GLU A 58 4.60 4.91 9.15
CA GLU A 58 4.69 4.90 10.62
C GLU A 58 5.60 5.99 11.20
N SER A 59 6.72 6.30 10.55
CA SER A 59 7.67 7.33 11.04
C SER A 59 7.14 8.77 10.96
N ASN A 60 6.05 9.00 10.22
CA ASN A 60 5.37 10.30 10.17
C ASN A 60 4.22 10.40 11.18
N ILE A 61 3.99 9.34 11.94
CA ILE A 61 2.85 9.16 12.85
C ILE A 61 3.33 9.14 14.31
N LEU A 62 4.58 8.75 14.56
CA LEU A 62 5.25 8.71 15.87
C LEU A 62 6.21 9.89 16.05
#